data_AF-A0A7S0M9L2-F1
#
_entry.id   AF-A0A7S0M9L2-F1
#
_cell.length_a   1.000
_cell.length_b   1.000
_cell.length_c   1.000
_cell.angle_alpha   90.00
_cell.angle_beta   90.00
_cell.angle_gamma   90.00
#
_symmetry.space_group_name_H-M   'P 1'
#
loop_
_entity.id
_entity.type
_entity.pdbx_description
1 polymer ?
#
loop_
_entity_poly.entity_id
_entity_poly.type
_entity_poly.pdbx_seq_one_letter_code
_entity_poly.pdbx_strand_id
1 'polypeptide(L)'
;MNGDSIISLQEVQHFFHKNLQSLLDFASAIALMTAGVALLSCWHKTHAEAMAVASIFLFCNLLNVMLPFKFFGVLLITIYKMLVGDMARFFPVFFVLMFAFTCAMYLLLQRSPEAVSAPADLNLSELFKKLLWISLGDNLGDNGEFLTSHAESSALILTLYVSWVALSSVLMLNLIIAMMGKTFANDAGDTHRIWIFPVAELVLRYEKLLSFRQQQEFCTGSQAEARSVHPFSQFHCK
;
A
#
# COMPACT_ATOMS: atom_id res chain seq x y z
N MET A 1 -28.76 -6.23 4.47
CA MET A 1 -27.45 -6.91 4.35
C MET A 1 -26.29 -5.92 4.48
N ASN A 2 -26.29 -5.00 5.47
CA ASN A 2 -25.38 -3.83 5.45
C ASN A 2 -24.70 -3.47 6.80
N GLY A 3 -24.89 -4.26 7.86
CA GLY A 3 -24.20 -4.04 9.15
C GLY A 3 -22.87 -4.79 9.21
N ASP A 4 -22.93 -6.10 8.97
CA ASP A 4 -21.79 -7.01 9.18
C ASP A 4 -20.65 -6.82 8.16
N SER A 5 -20.97 -6.38 6.95
CA SER A 5 -19.98 -6.06 5.90
C SER A 5 -19.20 -4.77 6.18
N ILE A 6 -19.83 -3.79 6.85
CA ILE A 6 -19.18 -2.53 7.22
C ILE A 6 -18.28 -2.74 8.45
N ILE A 7 -18.74 -3.56 9.41
CA ILE A 7 -17.97 -3.92 10.61
C ILE A 7 -16.71 -4.69 10.22
N SER A 8 -16.82 -5.70 9.34
CA SER A 8 -15.66 -6.47 8.90
C SER A 8 -14.62 -5.62 8.14
N LEU A 9 -15.06 -4.66 7.32
CA LEU A 9 -14.13 -3.76 6.62
C LEU A 9 -13.39 -2.82 7.59
N GLN A 10 -14.07 -2.31 8.63
CA GLN A 10 -13.43 -1.48 9.65
C GLN A 10 -12.40 -2.25 10.48
N GLU A 11 -12.70 -3.51 10.83
CA GLU A 11 -11.77 -4.37 11.54
C GLU A 11 -10.52 -4.67 10.71
N VAL A 12 -10.69 -4.95 9.42
CA VAL A 12 -9.57 -5.16 8.48
C VAL A 12 -8.72 -3.89 8.36
N GLN A 13 -9.34 -2.71 8.20
CA GLN A 13 -8.60 -1.44 8.12
C GLN A 13 -7.82 -1.13 9.41
N HIS A 14 -8.43 -1.37 10.56
CA HIS A 14 -7.80 -1.20 11.85
C HIS A 14 -6.66 -2.21 12.07
N PHE A 15 -6.83 -3.47 11.62
CA PHE A 15 -5.79 -4.49 11.62
C PHE A 15 -4.59 -4.07 10.76
N PHE A 16 -4.83 -3.59 9.54
CA PHE A 16 -3.76 -3.10 8.66
C PHE A 16 -3.06 -1.89 9.27
N HIS A 17 -3.79 -0.93 9.83
CA HIS A 17 -3.18 0.25 10.44
C HIS A 17 -2.26 -0.12 11.61
N LYS A 18 -2.67 -1.08 12.45
CA LYS A 18 -1.87 -1.54 13.61
C LYS A 18 -0.69 -2.43 13.23
N ASN A 19 -0.83 -3.22 12.16
CA ASN A 19 0.17 -4.20 11.77
C ASN A 19 0.97 -3.80 10.52
N LEU A 20 0.82 -2.59 10.00
CA LEU A 20 1.48 -2.16 8.77
C LEU A 20 3.00 -2.32 8.83
N GLN A 21 3.61 -1.88 9.94
CA GLN A 21 5.04 -1.99 10.13
C GLN A 21 5.48 -3.48 10.16
N SER A 22 4.79 -4.32 10.92
CA SER A 22 5.09 -5.76 10.97
C SER A 22 4.85 -6.47 9.63
N LEU A 23 3.86 -6.04 8.85
CA LEU A 23 3.60 -6.55 7.51
C LEU A 23 4.72 -6.15 6.53
N LEU A 24 5.20 -4.91 6.59
CA LEU A 24 6.32 -4.45 5.77
C LEU A 24 7.63 -5.15 6.15
N ASP A 25 7.88 -5.36 7.45
CA ASP A 25 9.02 -6.14 7.93
C ASP A 25 8.95 -7.58 7.41
N PHE A 26 7.79 -8.22 7.52
CA PHE A 26 7.57 -9.58 7.01
C PHE A 26 7.73 -9.68 5.48
N ALA A 27 7.18 -8.72 4.73
CA ALA A 27 7.33 -8.65 3.28
C ALA A 27 8.81 -8.48 2.87
N SER A 28 9.54 -7.61 3.56
CA SER A 28 10.97 -7.42 3.32
C SER A 28 11.78 -8.69 3.62
N ALA A 29 11.44 -9.40 4.71
CA ALA A 29 12.07 -10.65 5.07
C ALA A 29 11.80 -11.75 4.02
N ILE A 30 10.57 -11.87 3.53
CA ILE A 30 10.24 -12.82 2.46
C ILE A 30 11.02 -12.48 1.19
N ALA A 31 11.06 -11.21 0.77
CA ALA A 31 11.78 -10.80 -0.43
C ALA A 31 13.29 -11.07 -0.35
N LEU A 32 13.89 -10.89 0.84
CA LEU A 32 15.29 -11.23 1.07
C LEU A 32 15.52 -12.75 1.13
N MET A 33 14.59 -13.50 1.71
CA MET A 33 14.65 -14.96 1.75
C MET A 33 14.53 -15.55 0.34
N THR A 34 13.62 -15.04 -0.50
CA THR A 34 13.51 -15.49 -1.90
C THR A 34 14.76 -15.14 -2.70
N ALA A 35 15.36 -13.96 -2.49
CA ALA A 35 16.66 -13.62 -3.07
C ALA A 35 17.76 -14.59 -2.62
N GLY A 36 17.86 -14.88 -1.32
CA GLY A 36 18.84 -15.85 -0.78
C GLY A 36 18.67 -17.26 -1.36
N VAL A 37 17.44 -17.76 -1.44
CA VAL A 37 17.14 -19.08 -2.05
C VAL A 37 17.47 -19.09 -3.54
N ALA A 38 17.16 -18.00 -4.26
CA ALA A 38 17.49 -17.87 -5.69
C ALA A 38 19.01 -17.87 -5.93
N LEU A 39 19.77 -17.24 -5.03
CA LEU A 39 21.24 -17.25 -5.07
C LEU A 39 21.80 -18.65 -4.84
N LEU A 40 21.31 -19.34 -3.81
CA LEU A 40 21.72 -20.73 -3.49
C LEU A 40 21.37 -21.71 -4.61
N SER A 41 20.26 -21.45 -5.31
CA SER A 41 19.78 -22.28 -6.42
C SER A 41 20.37 -21.88 -7.78
N CYS A 42 21.33 -20.93 -7.80
CA CYS A 42 22.04 -20.42 -8.99
C CYS A 42 21.16 -19.75 -10.07
N TRP A 43 20.03 -19.15 -9.69
CA TRP A 43 19.13 -18.42 -10.60
C TRP A 43 19.49 -16.92 -10.62
N HIS A 44 20.45 -16.56 -11.45
CA HIS A 44 21.03 -15.21 -11.42
C HIS A 44 20.05 -14.08 -11.79
N LYS A 45 19.05 -14.36 -12.64
CA LYS A 45 18.01 -13.38 -13.04
C LYS A 45 17.01 -13.12 -11.92
N THR A 46 16.42 -14.17 -11.36
CA THR A 46 15.40 -14.05 -10.30
C THR A 46 16.00 -13.50 -9.01
N HIS A 47 17.29 -13.75 -8.73
CA HIS A 47 18.00 -13.10 -7.64
C HIS A 47 18.03 -11.58 -7.79
N ALA A 48 18.39 -11.06 -8.97
CA ALA A 48 18.46 -9.62 -9.22
C ALA A 48 17.07 -8.95 -9.10
N GLU A 49 16.03 -9.59 -9.64
CA GLU A 49 14.64 -9.12 -9.53
C GLU A 49 14.14 -9.12 -8.07
N ALA A 50 14.40 -10.19 -7.32
CA ALA A 50 14.03 -10.27 -5.91
C ALA A 50 14.77 -9.23 -5.06
N MET A 51 16.06 -8.98 -5.33
CA MET A 51 16.82 -7.92 -4.65
C MET A 51 16.28 -6.53 -4.95
N ALA A 52 15.86 -6.26 -6.20
CA ALA A 52 15.22 -4.99 -6.56
C ALA A 52 13.93 -4.79 -5.75
N VAL A 53 13.08 -5.81 -5.67
CA VAL A 53 11.83 -5.76 -4.88
C VAL A 53 12.13 -5.60 -3.38
N ALA A 54 13.10 -6.34 -2.84
CA ALA A 54 13.51 -6.23 -1.44
C ALA A 54 14.01 -4.83 -1.10
N SER A 55 14.73 -4.16 -2.02
CA SER A 55 15.22 -2.80 -1.82
C SER A 55 14.08 -1.81 -1.59
N ILE A 56 12.96 -1.93 -2.33
CA ILE A 56 11.79 -1.05 -2.17
C ILE A 56 11.22 -1.21 -0.76
N PHE A 57 10.99 -2.44 -0.31
CA PHE A 57 10.48 -2.69 1.04
C PHE A 57 11.44 -2.20 2.13
N LEU A 58 12.75 -2.33 1.92
CA LEU A 58 13.76 -1.82 2.85
C LEU A 58 13.71 -0.29 2.97
N PHE A 59 13.58 0.43 1.86
CA PHE A 59 13.40 1.89 1.88
C PHE A 59 12.06 2.30 2.52
N CYS A 60 10.99 1.52 2.32
CA CYS A 60 9.74 1.74 3.06
C CYS A 60 9.93 1.53 4.57
N ASN A 61 10.70 0.53 5.00
CA ASN A 61 11.02 0.32 6.41
C ASN A 61 11.90 1.43 6.98
N LEU A 62 12.78 2.02 6.17
CA LEU A 62 13.55 3.20 6.57
C LEU A 62 12.65 4.41 6.88
N LEU A 63 11.52 4.57 6.18
CA LEU A 63 10.53 5.59 6.52
C LEU A 63 9.91 5.33 7.89
N ASN A 64 9.66 4.06 8.26
CA ASN A 64 9.15 3.71 9.59
C ASN A 64 10.13 4.06 10.72
N VAL A 65 11.44 4.03 10.46
CA VAL A 65 12.46 4.50 11.42
C VAL A 65 12.35 6.00 11.67
N MET A 66 11.71 6.76 10.77
CA MET A 66 11.51 8.20 10.95
C MET A 66 10.28 8.56 11.79
N LEU A 67 9.43 7.58 12.14
CA LEU A 67 8.22 7.75 12.95
C LEU A 67 8.44 8.44 14.33
N PRO A 68 9.51 8.16 15.10
CA PRO A 68 9.77 8.88 16.36
C PRO A 68 10.12 10.36 16.18
N PHE A 69 10.43 10.84 14.97
CA PHE A 69 10.61 12.27 14.75
C PHE A 69 9.25 12.95 14.60
N LYS A 70 8.94 13.94 15.45
CA LYS A 70 7.62 14.59 15.49
C LYS A 70 7.14 15.12 14.12
N PHE A 71 8.03 15.74 13.34
CA PHE A 71 7.67 16.27 12.02
C PHE A 71 7.34 15.15 11.01
N PHE A 72 8.23 14.18 10.85
CA PHE A 72 8.06 13.09 9.89
C PHE A 72 7.01 12.08 10.33
N GLY A 73 6.94 11.74 11.61
CA GLY A 73 5.98 10.80 12.17
C GLY A 73 4.54 11.25 11.98
N VAL A 74 4.25 12.54 12.21
CA VAL A 74 2.93 13.11 11.91
C VAL A 74 2.58 12.93 10.43
N LEU A 75 3.47 13.32 9.53
CA LEU A 75 3.25 13.24 8.09
C LEU A 75 3.03 11.79 7.64
N LEU A 76 3.85 10.85 8.11
CA LEU A 76 3.75 9.44 7.79
C LEU A 76 2.46 8.82 8.31
N ILE A 77 2.08 9.07 9.56
CA ILE A 77 0.84 8.55 10.14
C ILE A 77 -0.37 9.06 9.35
N THR A 78 -0.39 10.34 8.97
CA THR A 78 -1.47 10.92 8.16
C THR A 78 -1.55 10.26 6.78
N ILE A 79 -0.42 10.10 6.09
CA ILE A 79 -0.38 9.43 4.78
C ILE A 79 -0.85 7.97 4.89
N TYR A 80 -0.37 7.21 5.89
CA TYR A 80 -0.76 5.81 6.06
C TYR A 80 -2.25 5.65 6.37
N LYS A 81 -2.83 6.56 7.17
CA LYS A 81 -4.28 6.57 7.42
C LYS A 81 -5.08 6.81 6.14
N MET A 82 -4.67 7.78 5.32
CA MET A 82 -5.32 8.09 4.04
C MET A 82 -5.16 6.94 3.02
N LEU A 83 -4.02 6.27 3.02
CA LEU A 83 -3.79 5.13 2.13
C LEU A 83 -4.67 3.92 2.50
N VAL A 84 -4.69 3.51 3.77
CA VAL A 84 -5.37 2.27 4.21
C VAL A 84 -6.88 2.47 4.43
N GLY A 85 -7.27 3.56 5.09
CA GLY A 85 -8.67 3.78 5.49
C GLY A 85 -9.55 4.22 4.33
N ASP A 86 -8.95 4.96 3.42
CA ASP A 86 -9.65 5.74 2.44
C ASP A 86 -9.50 5.07 1.07
N MET A 87 -8.29 4.75 0.59
CA MET A 87 -8.14 4.14 -0.74
C MET A 87 -8.79 2.74 -0.84
N ALA A 88 -8.75 1.96 0.24
CA ALA A 88 -9.30 0.59 0.26
C ALA A 88 -10.81 0.52 0.02
N ARG A 89 -11.57 1.60 0.31
CA ARG A 89 -13.04 1.62 0.13
C ARG A 89 -13.44 1.86 -1.32
N PHE A 90 -12.65 2.66 -2.03
CA PHE A 90 -12.93 3.07 -3.41
C PHE A 90 -12.22 2.21 -4.45
N PHE A 91 -11.13 1.53 -4.06
CA PHE A 91 -10.39 0.63 -4.94
C PHE A 91 -11.25 -0.49 -5.57
N PRO A 92 -12.19 -1.15 -4.86
CA PRO A 92 -13.05 -2.16 -5.47
C PRO A 92 -13.95 -1.61 -6.58
N VAL A 93 -14.45 -0.38 -6.42
CA VAL A 93 -15.28 0.29 -7.45
C VAL A 93 -14.46 0.52 -8.71
N PHE A 94 -13.23 1.01 -8.56
CA PHE A 94 -12.29 1.15 -9.68
C PHE A 94 -12.01 -0.19 -10.36
N PHE A 95 -11.73 -1.25 -9.59
CA PHE A 95 -11.39 -2.56 -10.12
C PHE A 95 -12.54 -3.20 -10.91
N VAL A 96 -13.78 -3.12 -10.39
CA VAL A 96 -14.97 -3.64 -11.09
C VAL A 96 -15.21 -2.90 -12.40
N LEU A 97 -15.10 -1.56 -12.39
CA LEU A 97 -15.28 -0.75 -13.59
C LEU A 97 -14.20 -1.08 -14.63
N MET A 98 -12.94 -1.14 -14.19
CA MET A 98 -11.81 -1.50 -15.04
C MET A 98 -11.96 -2.86 -15.70
N PHE A 99 -12.39 -3.87 -14.93
CA PHE A 99 -12.62 -5.21 -15.47
C PHE A 99 -13.75 -5.21 -16.52
N ALA A 100 -14.83 -4.46 -16.28
CA ALA A 100 -15.93 -4.34 -17.22
C ALA A 100 -15.50 -3.70 -18.55
N PHE A 101 -14.73 -2.61 -18.51
CA PHE A 101 -14.19 -1.95 -19.70
C PHE A 101 -13.16 -2.83 -20.43
N THR A 102 -12.31 -3.54 -19.69
CA THR A 102 -11.34 -4.49 -20.27
C THR A 102 -12.06 -5.59 -21.04
N CYS A 103 -13.10 -6.21 -20.45
CA CYS A 103 -13.89 -7.24 -21.13
C CYS A 103 -14.61 -6.69 -22.37
N ALA A 104 -15.24 -5.50 -22.26
CA ALA A 104 -15.94 -4.88 -23.38
C ALA A 104 -15.00 -4.58 -24.56
N MET A 105 -13.84 -3.98 -24.30
CA MET A 105 -12.85 -3.69 -25.34
C MET A 105 -12.22 -4.97 -25.91
N TYR A 106 -11.96 -5.98 -25.08
CA TYR A 106 -11.44 -7.28 -25.52
C TYR A 106 -12.39 -7.95 -26.53
N LEU A 107 -13.70 -7.97 -26.23
CA LEU A 107 -14.70 -8.58 -27.12
C LEU A 107 -14.80 -7.85 -28.48
N LEU A 108 -14.65 -6.52 -28.50
CA LEU A 108 -14.67 -5.75 -29.74
C LEU A 108 -13.40 -5.96 -30.58
N LEU A 109 -12.24 -6.08 -29.92
CA LEU A 109 -10.96 -6.33 -30.60
C LEU A 109 -10.90 -7.73 -31.20
N GLN A 110 -11.42 -8.75 -30.49
CA GLN A 110 -11.45 -10.13 -30.99
C GLN A 110 -12.35 -10.34 -32.20
N ARG A 111 -13.32 -9.46 -32.42
CA ARG A 111 -14.29 -9.60 -33.54
C ARG A 111 -13.75 -9.03 -34.85
N SER A 112 -12.60 -8.36 -34.83
CA SER A 112 -12.04 -7.69 -36.00
C SER A 112 -11.43 -8.65 -37.03
N PRO A 113 -11.77 -8.53 -38.33
CA PRO A 113 -11.26 -9.39 -39.40
C PRO A 113 -9.78 -9.08 -39.75
N GLU A 114 -9.24 -7.95 -39.30
CA GLU A 114 -7.81 -7.59 -39.39
C GLU A 114 -6.96 -8.18 -38.25
N ALA A 115 -7.50 -9.13 -37.46
CA ALA A 115 -6.75 -9.90 -36.47
C ALA A 115 -5.59 -10.73 -37.05
N VAL A 116 -5.39 -10.72 -38.38
CA VAL A 116 -4.19 -11.25 -39.05
C VAL A 116 -2.98 -10.31 -38.88
N SER A 117 -3.21 -9.03 -38.54
CA SER A 117 -2.17 -8.00 -38.36
C SER A 117 -2.14 -7.39 -36.96
N ALA A 118 -3.24 -7.49 -36.20
CA ALA A 118 -3.17 -7.35 -34.74
C ALA A 118 -2.22 -8.43 -34.21
N PRO A 119 -1.32 -8.14 -33.26
CA PRO A 119 -0.53 -9.20 -32.66
C PRO A 119 -1.52 -10.22 -32.10
N ALA A 120 -1.50 -11.44 -32.65
CA ALA A 120 -2.32 -12.57 -32.22
C ALA A 120 -2.14 -12.91 -30.71
N ASP A 121 -1.23 -12.21 -30.04
CA ASP A 121 -0.84 -12.31 -28.65
C ASP A 121 -1.54 -11.32 -27.70
N LEU A 122 -2.53 -10.54 -28.17
CA LEU A 122 -3.23 -9.57 -27.31
C LEU A 122 -4.18 -10.27 -26.32
N ASN A 123 -3.60 -10.82 -25.26
CA ASN A 123 -4.31 -11.46 -24.17
C ASN A 123 -5.10 -10.44 -23.34
N LEU A 124 -6.16 -10.90 -22.66
CA LEU A 124 -6.95 -10.09 -21.73
C LEU A 124 -6.09 -9.43 -20.66
N SER A 125 -5.05 -10.13 -20.17
CA SER A 125 -4.09 -9.61 -19.19
C SER A 125 -3.24 -8.46 -19.73
N GLU A 126 -2.84 -8.51 -21.01
CA GLU A 126 -2.06 -7.45 -21.64
C GLU A 126 -2.93 -6.22 -21.90
N LEU A 127 -4.18 -6.41 -22.34
CA LEU A 127 -5.14 -5.31 -22.47
C LEU A 127 -5.44 -4.67 -21.10
N PHE A 128 -5.60 -5.48 -20.06
CA PHE A 128 -5.80 -4.99 -18.69
C PHE A 128 -4.62 -4.13 -18.21
N LYS A 129 -3.37 -4.60 -18.41
CA LYS A 129 -2.17 -3.85 -18.07
C LYS A 129 -2.08 -2.54 -18.86
N LYS A 130 -2.36 -2.57 -20.17
CA LYS A 130 -2.38 -1.37 -21.00
C LYS A 130 -3.39 -0.34 -20.50
N LEU A 131 -4.62 -0.76 -20.24
CA LEU A 131 -5.68 0.13 -19.72
C LEU A 131 -5.33 0.70 -18.33
N LEU A 132 -4.66 -0.08 -17.48
CA LEU A 132 -4.11 0.40 -16.20
C LEU A 132 -3.05 1.49 -16.38
N TRP A 133 -2.06 1.27 -17.24
CA TRP A 133 -1.01 2.26 -17.51
C TRP A 133 -1.57 3.55 -18.10
N ILE A 134 -2.55 3.44 -18.99
CA ILE A 134 -3.27 4.59 -19.55
C ILE A 134 -4.00 5.36 -18.45
N SER A 135 -4.62 4.68 -17.49
CA SER A 135 -5.26 5.32 -16.33
C SER A 135 -4.26 6.07 -15.44
N LEU A 136 -2.97 5.69 -15.46
CA LEU A 136 -1.89 6.41 -14.77
C LEU A 136 -1.33 7.59 -15.59
N GLY A 137 -1.87 7.84 -16.78
CA GLY A 137 -1.49 8.96 -17.65
C GLY A 137 -0.41 8.64 -18.68
N ASP A 138 -0.07 7.35 -18.88
CA ASP A 138 0.92 6.97 -19.88
C ASP A 138 0.40 7.04 -21.32
N ASN A 139 1.18 7.68 -22.20
CA ASN A 139 1.05 7.72 -23.67
C ASN A 139 -0.38 7.56 -24.23
N LEU A 140 -1.29 8.47 -23.85
CA LEU A 140 -2.71 8.47 -24.24
C LEU A 140 -2.91 8.47 -25.77
N GLY A 141 -2.05 9.14 -26.53
CA GLY A 141 -2.16 9.20 -28.00
C GLY A 141 -1.82 7.87 -28.68
N ASP A 142 -0.63 7.33 -28.40
CA ASP A 142 -0.09 6.12 -29.03
C ASP A 142 -0.94 4.88 -28.69
N ASN A 143 -1.32 4.75 -27.42
CA ASN A 143 -2.17 3.65 -26.97
C ASN A 143 -3.59 3.72 -27.54
N GLY A 144 -4.13 4.92 -27.74
CA GLY A 144 -5.45 5.12 -28.36
C GLY A 144 -5.44 4.75 -29.85
N GLU A 145 -4.43 5.21 -30.57
CA GLU A 145 -4.25 4.91 -32.00
C GLU A 145 -4.12 3.40 -32.25
N PHE A 146 -3.29 2.71 -31.44
CA PHE A 146 -3.13 1.26 -31.47
C PHE A 146 -4.45 0.50 -31.28
N LEU A 147 -5.34 0.96 -30.39
CA LEU A 147 -6.62 0.30 -30.14
C LEU A 147 -7.62 0.55 -31.27
N THR A 148 -7.60 1.75 -31.86
CA THR A 148 -8.55 2.13 -32.93
C THR A 148 -8.23 1.53 -34.30
N SER A 149 -6.95 1.25 -34.59
CA SER A 149 -6.52 0.69 -35.87
C SER A 149 -6.89 -0.79 -36.05
N HIS A 150 -7.10 -1.51 -34.95
CA HIS A 150 -7.35 -2.96 -34.99
C HIS A 150 -8.83 -3.35 -34.83
N ALA A 151 -9.76 -2.40 -34.75
CA ALA A 151 -11.16 -2.68 -34.46
C ALA A 151 -12.07 -2.56 -35.68
N GLU A 152 -12.98 -3.53 -35.83
CA GLU A 152 -13.99 -3.57 -36.90
C GLU A 152 -14.96 -2.37 -36.85
N SER A 153 -15.24 -1.86 -35.63
CA SER A 153 -16.09 -0.69 -35.38
C SER A 153 -15.30 0.42 -34.71
N SER A 154 -14.52 1.15 -35.51
CA SER A 154 -13.65 2.25 -35.05
C SER A 154 -14.37 3.26 -34.14
N ALA A 155 -15.64 3.58 -34.41
CA ALA A 155 -16.41 4.51 -33.60
C ALA A 155 -16.75 4.00 -32.18
N LEU A 156 -17.11 2.72 -32.02
CA LEU A 156 -17.51 2.15 -30.72
C LEU A 156 -16.30 1.98 -29.81
N ILE A 157 -15.18 1.49 -30.35
CA ILE A 157 -13.96 1.32 -29.55
C ILE A 157 -13.38 2.67 -29.13
N LEU A 158 -13.41 3.68 -30.00
CA LEU A 158 -12.97 5.03 -29.67
C LEU A 158 -13.85 5.64 -28.57
N THR A 159 -15.16 5.45 -28.65
CA THR A 159 -16.10 5.93 -27.63
C THR A 159 -15.83 5.27 -26.29
N LEU A 160 -15.66 3.94 -26.25
CA LEU A 160 -15.31 3.21 -25.03
C LEU A 160 -13.96 3.68 -24.47
N TYR A 161 -12.96 3.85 -25.32
CA TYR A 161 -11.63 4.32 -24.93
C TYR A 161 -11.68 5.70 -24.28
N VAL A 162 -12.28 6.68 -24.95
CA VAL A 162 -12.41 8.05 -24.43
C VAL A 162 -13.22 8.07 -23.14
N SER A 163 -14.31 7.29 -23.08
CA SER A 163 -15.12 7.19 -21.87
C SER A 163 -14.35 6.56 -20.70
N TRP A 164 -13.54 5.53 -20.95
CA TRP A 164 -12.68 4.92 -19.92
C TRP A 164 -11.64 5.92 -19.40
N VAL A 165 -10.94 6.63 -20.29
CA VAL A 165 -9.95 7.65 -19.90
C VAL A 165 -10.59 8.74 -19.03
N ALA A 166 -11.73 9.27 -19.45
CA ALA A 166 -12.44 10.29 -18.69
C ALA A 166 -12.94 9.77 -17.32
N LEU A 167 -13.61 8.60 -17.30
CA LEU A 167 -14.14 8.01 -16.08
C LEU A 167 -13.04 7.60 -15.10
N SER A 168 -11.97 6.96 -15.57
CA SER A 168 -10.84 6.55 -14.74
C SER A 168 -10.11 7.75 -14.15
N SER A 169 -9.91 8.82 -14.92
CA SER A 169 -9.33 10.07 -14.43
C SER A 169 -10.18 10.70 -13.32
N VAL A 170 -11.50 10.80 -13.52
CA VAL A 170 -12.41 11.33 -12.49
C VAL A 170 -12.44 10.43 -11.26
N LEU A 171 -12.45 9.11 -11.43
CA LEU A 171 -12.45 8.15 -10.31
C LEU A 171 -11.14 8.21 -9.51
N MET A 172 -9.98 8.30 -10.17
CA MET A 172 -8.69 8.44 -9.49
C MET A 172 -8.53 9.81 -8.82
N LEU A 173 -9.03 10.89 -9.44
CA LEU A 173 -9.06 12.21 -8.79
C LEU A 173 -9.99 12.20 -7.57
N ASN A 174 -11.17 11.59 -7.69
CA ASN A 174 -12.11 11.47 -6.58
C ASN A 174 -11.57 10.58 -5.45
N LEU A 175 -10.79 9.55 -5.79
CA LEU A 175 -10.04 8.74 -4.83
C LEU A 175 -9.09 9.63 -4.03
N ILE A 176 -8.26 10.44 -4.70
CA ILE A 176 -7.24 11.24 -4.01
C ILE A 176 -7.86 12.43 -3.23
N ILE A 177 -8.81 13.16 -3.82
CA ILE A 177 -9.30 14.45 -3.31
C ILE A 177 -10.37 14.29 -2.21
N ALA A 178 -11.35 13.39 -2.38
CA ALA A 178 -12.47 13.26 -1.44
C ALA A 178 -12.02 12.77 -0.05
N MET A 179 -10.86 12.15 0.01
CA MET A 179 -10.28 11.49 1.18
C MET A 179 -9.29 12.39 1.91
N MET A 180 -8.42 13.08 1.16
CA MET A 180 -7.51 14.06 1.76
C MET A 180 -8.28 15.17 2.50
N GLY A 181 -9.44 15.61 2.01
CA GLY A 181 -10.22 16.68 2.65
C GLY A 181 -10.80 16.34 4.03
N LYS A 182 -11.38 15.14 4.23
CA LYS A 182 -12.06 14.77 5.49
C LYS A 182 -11.08 14.31 6.56
N THR A 183 -10.10 13.48 6.18
CA THR A 183 -9.11 12.92 7.10
C THR A 183 -8.16 14.03 7.58
N PHE A 184 -7.73 14.94 6.69
CA PHE A 184 -6.89 16.06 7.08
C PHE A 184 -7.63 17.05 7.99
N ALA A 185 -8.89 17.37 7.69
CA ALA A 185 -9.68 18.29 8.52
C ALA A 185 -9.95 17.75 9.94
N ASN A 186 -10.20 16.44 10.08
CA ASN A 186 -10.40 15.81 11.39
C ASN A 186 -9.09 15.66 12.17
N ASP A 187 -7.96 15.36 11.51
CA ASP A 187 -6.67 15.12 12.17
C ASP A 187 -5.87 16.42 12.44
N ALA A 188 -6.26 17.57 11.87
CA ALA A 188 -5.56 18.85 12.01
C ALA A 188 -5.58 19.44 13.43
N GLY A 189 -6.59 19.12 14.25
CA GLY A 189 -6.70 19.63 15.62
C GLY A 189 -5.93 18.83 16.67
N ASP A 190 -5.74 17.52 16.44
CA ASP A 190 -5.26 16.55 17.43
C ASP A 190 -3.98 15.80 17.01
N THR A 191 -3.22 16.40 16.09
CA THR A 191 -2.03 15.81 15.48
C THR A 191 -0.99 15.32 16.50
N HIS A 192 -0.82 16.03 17.62
CA HIS A 192 0.10 15.62 18.68
C HIS A 192 -0.32 14.31 19.35
N ARG A 193 -1.63 14.14 19.61
CA ARG A 193 -2.18 12.94 20.24
C ARG A 193 -2.05 11.74 19.30
N ILE A 194 -2.33 11.96 18.03
CA ILE A 194 -2.20 10.92 16.99
C ILE A 194 -0.75 10.40 16.89
N TRP A 195 0.24 11.27 17.05
CA TRP A 195 1.65 10.90 16.96
C TRP A 195 2.20 10.24 18.24
N ILE A 196 1.83 10.73 19.43
CA ILE A 196 2.44 10.24 20.68
C ILE A 196 2.10 8.78 20.99
N PHE A 197 0.92 8.30 20.58
CA PHE A 197 0.49 6.91 20.85
C PHE A 197 1.38 5.86 20.14
N PRO A 198 1.58 5.92 18.82
CA PRO A 198 2.52 5.01 18.13
C PRO A 198 3.94 5.09 18.67
N VAL A 199 4.41 6.29 19.04
CA VAL A 199 5.75 6.45 19.62
C VAL A 199 5.85 5.82 21.00
N ALA A 200 4.85 6.01 21.86
CA ALA A 200 4.82 5.39 23.19
C ALA A 200 4.76 3.85 23.08
N GLU A 201 3.98 3.32 22.14
CA GLU A 201 3.95 1.88 21.87
C GLU A 201 5.32 1.37 21.39
N LEU A 202 5.97 2.09 20.48
CA LEU A 202 7.31 1.75 19.99
C LEU A 202 8.34 1.72 21.13
N VAL A 203 8.36 2.76 21.97
CA VAL A 203 9.24 2.84 23.15
C VAL A 203 8.99 1.67 24.09
N LEU A 204 7.73 1.39 24.44
CA LEU A 204 7.37 0.26 25.30
C LEU A 204 7.77 -1.09 24.71
N ARG A 205 7.66 -1.26 23.39
CA ARG A 205 8.12 -2.48 22.70
C ARG A 205 9.63 -2.66 22.84
N TYR A 206 10.42 -1.60 22.66
CA TYR A 206 11.87 -1.67 22.83
C TYR A 206 12.29 -1.85 24.28
N GLU A 207 11.62 -1.21 25.24
CA GLU A 207 11.89 -1.38 26.67
C GLU A 207 11.67 -2.82 27.13
N LYS A 208 10.66 -3.52 26.58
CA LYS A 208 10.41 -4.94 26.84
C LYS A 208 11.49 -5.87 26.29
N LEU A 209 12.27 -5.42 25.30
CA LEU A 209 13.38 -6.20 24.74
C LEU A 209 14.69 -6.01 25.52
N LEU A 210 14.75 -5.01 26.42
CA LEU A 210 15.94 -4.79 27.24
C LEU A 210 16.12 -5.90 28.26
N SER A 211 17.37 -6.28 28.50
CA SER A 211 17.72 -7.19 29.59
C SER A 211 17.49 -6.54 30.96
N PHE A 212 17.32 -7.36 32.00
CA PHE A 212 17.08 -6.87 33.36
C PHE A 212 18.15 -5.90 33.87
N ARG A 213 19.43 -6.10 33.49
CA ARG A 213 20.52 -5.18 33.86
C ARG A 213 20.40 -3.82 33.17
N GLN A 214 20.06 -3.81 31.88
CA GLN A 214 19.87 -2.56 31.13
C GLN A 214 18.65 -1.79 31.63
N GLN A 215 17.56 -2.49 31.96
CA GLN A 215 16.39 -1.85 32.56
C GLN A 215 16.75 -1.17 33.88
N GLN A 216 17.58 -1.79 34.72
CA GLN A 216 18.05 -1.18 35.97
C GLN A 216 18.91 0.06 35.75
N GLU A 217 19.76 0.05 34.72
CA GLU A 217 20.65 1.17 34.39
C GLU A 217 19.90 2.39 33.83
N PHE A 218 18.82 2.16 33.09
CA PHE A 218 18.00 3.21 32.45
C PHE A 218 16.76 3.62 33.27
N CYS A 219 16.54 3.05 34.46
CA CYS A 219 15.47 3.48 35.36
C CYS A 219 15.65 4.95 35.77
N THR A 220 14.64 5.78 35.53
CA THR A 220 14.58 7.18 36.01
C THR A 220 13.39 7.37 36.95
N GLY A 221 13.51 8.30 37.92
CA GLY A 221 12.46 8.59 38.91
C GLY A 221 12.56 7.77 40.22
N SER A 222 11.56 7.90 41.11
CA SER A 222 11.62 7.38 42.50
C SER A 222 11.78 5.86 42.63
N GLN A 223 11.62 5.09 41.54
CA GLN A 223 11.91 3.65 41.52
C GLN A 223 13.41 3.33 41.56
N ALA A 224 14.28 4.24 41.09
CA ALA A 224 15.73 4.10 41.27
C ALA A 224 16.12 4.30 42.74
N GLU A 225 15.43 5.22 43.42
CA GLU A 225 15.66 5.57 44.84
C GLU A 225 15.07 4.54 45.81
N ALA A 226 13.91 3.94 45.50
CA ALA A 226 13.34 2.85 46.30
C ALA A 226 14.14 1.54 46.21
N ARG A 227 14.86 1.30 45.10
CA ARG A 227 15.59 0.06 44.82
C ARG A 227 17.07 0.11 45.26
N SER A 228 17.64 1.31 45.44
CA SER A 228 18.96 1.49 46.10
C SER A 228 18.92 1.18 47.60
N VAL A 229 17.75 1.35 48.24
CA VAL A 229 17.53 1.07 49.67
C VAL A 229 17.34 -0.42 49.94
N HIS A 230 16.80 -1.20 48.98
CA HIS A 230 16.61 -2.65 49.12
C HIS A 230 17.00 -3.43 47.85
N PRO A 231 18.28 -3.80 47.69
CA PRO A 231 18.81 -4.41 46.46
C PRO A 231 18.30 -5.84 46.15
N PHE A 232 17.61 -6.50 47.09
CA PHE A 232 17.18 -7.91 46.96
C PHE A 232 15.66 -8.13 46.96
N SER A 233 14.85 -7.07 46.96
CA SER A 233 13.39 -7.26 46.85
C SER A 233 12.98 -7.46 45.39
N GLN A 234 12.72 -8.73 45.02
CA GLN A 234 12.00 -9.08 43.80
C GLN A 234 10.57 -8.54 43.91
N PHE A 235 10.36 -7.30 43.50
CA PHE A 235 9.00 -6.83 43.21
C PHE A 235 8.61 -7.38 41.84
N HIS A 236 7.75 -8.40 41.87
CA HIS A 236 6.97 -8.83 40.71
C HIS A 236 6.21 -7.62 40.15
N CYS A 237 6.59 -7.14 38.97
CA CYS A 237 5.73 -6.27 38.18
C CYS A 237 4.45 -7.03 37.85
N LYS A 238 3.32 -6.48 38.28
CA LYS A 238 1.99 -6.80 37.74
C LYS A 238 1.62 -5.74 36.72
#